data_AF-A0A373J8U3-F1
#
_entry.id   AF-A0A373J8U3-F1
#
_cell.length_a   1.000
_cell.length_b   1.000
_cell.length_c   1.000
_cell.angle_alpha   90.00
_cell.angle_beta   90.00
_cell.angle_gamma   90.00
#
_symmetry.space_group_name_H-M   'P 1'
#
loop_
_entity.id
_entity.type
_entity.pdbx_description
1 polymer ?
#
loop_
_entity_poly.entity_id
_entity_poly.type
_entity_poly.pdbx_seq_one_letter_code
_entity_poly.pdbx_strand_id
1 'polypeptide(L)' 'MKNTKSSFIITSDKKTAEKLLSCGCEQIPTSDDTYTFLNCPLNFAQANIDTKKITYSNILCI' A
#
# COMPACT_ATOMS: atom_id res chain seq x y z
N MET A 1 -14.03 -15.84 -12.82
CA MET A 1 -13.57 -15.72 -11.43
C MET A 1 -12.84 -14.39 -11.28
N LYS A 2 -13.30 -13.51 -10.38
CA LYS A 2 -12.65 -12.22 -10.11
C LYS A 2 -11.31 -12.49 -9.42
N ASN A 3 -10.20 -12.14 -10.05
CA ASN A 3 -8.89 -12.10 -9.40
C ASN A 3 -8.96 -11.04 -8.29
N THR A 4 -9.23 -11.45 -7.04
CA THR A 4 -9.01 -10.59 -5.87
C THR A 4 -7.51 -10.51 -5.62
N LYS A 5 -6.80 -9.82 -6.52
CA LYS A 5 -5.53 -9.17 -6.17
C LYS A 5 -5.90 -8.24 -5.02
N SER A 6 -5.33 -8.48 -3.84
CA SER A 6 -5.48 -7.62 -2.65
C SER A 6 -5.63 -6.16 -3.05
N SER A 7 -6.78 -5.54 -2.76
CA SER A 7 -7.09 -4.21 -3.29
C SER A 7 -6.32 -3.08 -2.61
N PHE A 8 -5.82 -3.31 -1.39
CA PHE A 8 -5.19 -2.28 -0.58
C PHE A 8 -3.84 -2.72 -0.02
N ILE A 9 -2.93 -1.75 0.04
CA ILE A 9 -1.61 -1.80 0.64
C ILE A 9 -1.67 -0.91 1.88
N ILE A 10 -1.43 -1.49 3.05
CA ILE A 10 -1.47 -0.78 4.32
C ILE A 10 -0.07 -0.80 4.93
N THR A 11 0.40 0.35 5.39
CA THR A 11 1.67 0.46 6.12
C THR A 11 1.56 1.52 7.21
N SER A 12 2.18 1.29 8.36
CA SER A 12 2.36 2.32 9.40
C SER A 12 3.71 3.03 9.30
N ASP A 13 4.60 2.59 8.40
CA ASP A 13 5.93 3.16 8.22
C ASP A 13 5.87 4.33 7.22
N LYS A 14 6.07 5.55 7.73
CA LYS A 14 6.01 6.78 6.93
C LYS A 14 6.98 6.77 5.73
N LYS A 15 8.19 6.26 5.89
CA LYS A 15 9.18 6.20 4.79
C LYS A 15 8.70 5.27 3.67
N THR A 16 8.04 4.18 4.05
CA THR A 16 7.43 3.24 3.11
C THR A 16 6.24 3.88 2.39
N ALA A 17 5.40 4.64 3.11
CA ALA A 17 4.30 5.40 2.53
C ALA A 17 4.77 6.46 1.52
N GLU A 18 5.80 7.25 1.85
CA GLU A 18 6.36 8.26 0.94
C GLU A 18 6.92 7.64 -0.34
N LYS A 19 7.54 6.46 -0.24
CA LYS A 19 8.02 5.71 -1.41
C LYS A 19 6.86 5.24 -2.28
N LEU A 20 5.80 4.69 -1.68
CA LEU A 20 4.60 4.25 -2.41
C LEU A 20 3.96 5.43 -3.16
N LEU A 21 3.82 6.58 -2.50
CA LEU A 21 3.31 7.80 -3.11
C LEU A 21 4.20 8.25 -4.28
N SER A 22 5.52 8.28 -4.08
CA SER A 22 6.50 8.65 -5.12
C SER A 22 6.50 7.69 -6.31
N CYS A 23 6.13 6.44 -6.07
CA CYS A 23 5.98 5.41 -7.09
C CYS A 23 4.64 5.48 -7.85
N GLY A 24 3.78 6.44 -7.51
CA GLY A 24 2.48 6.64 -8.16
C GLY A 24 1.35 5.78 -7.59
N CYS A 25 1.53 5.18 -6.40
CA CYS A 25 0.42 4.52 -5.72
C CYS A 25 -0.57 5.58 -5.20
N GLU A 26 -1.86 5.38 -5.46
CA GLU A 26 -2.90 6.27 -4.96
C GLU A 26 -3.13 6.03 -3.46
N GLN A 27 -2.89 7.06 -2.64
CA GLN A 27 -3.16 7.02 -1.21
C GLN A 27 -4.63 7.32 -0.94
N ILE A 28 -5.26 6.49 -0.12
CA ILE A 28 -6.59 6.73 0.41
C ILE A 28 -6.43 7.54 1.71
N PRO A 29 -7.12 8.68 1.86
CA PRO A 29 -7.12 9.42 3.12
C PRO A 29 -7.72 8.55 4.22
N THR A 30 -6.93 8.29 5.27
CA THR A 30 -7.34 7.51 6.44
C THR A 30 -7.18 8.37 7.70
N SER A 31 -8.04 8.16 8.68
CA SER A 31 -8.10 8.94 9.93
C SER A 31 -7.05 8.53 10.96
N ASP A 32 -6.35 7.41 10.72
CA ASP A 32 -5.50 6.73 11.69
C ASP A 32 -4.01 6.91 11.40
N ASP A 33 -3.17 6.45 12.33
CA ASP A 33 -1.69 6.37 12.22
C ASP A 33 -1.18 5.38 11.14
N THR A 34 -2.05 4.94 10.24
CA THR A 34 -1.72 4.02 9.15
C THR A 34 -2.01 4.65 7.80
N TYR A 35 -1.12 4.41 6.85
CA TYR A 35 -1.22 4.84 5.47
C TYR A 35 -1.80 3.70 4.64
N THR A 36 -2.93 3.97 3.99
CA THR A 36 -3.56 3.00 3.09
C THR A 36 -3.46 3.47 1.65
N PHE A 37 -3.07 2.57 0.75
CA PHE A 37 -2.92 2.82 -0.67
C PHE A 37 -3.75 1.80 -1.46
N LEU A 38 -4.26 2.19 -2.62
CA LEU A 38 -4.76 1.24 -3.60
C LEU A 38 -3.61 0.38 -4.14
N ASN A 39 -3.89 -0.88 -4.39
CA ASN A 39 -2.91 -1.79 -4.94
C ASN A 39 -2.47 -1.30 -6.32
N CYS A 40 -1.18 -1.00 -6.43
CA CYS A 40 -0.57 -0.51 -7.65
C CYS A 40 0.23 -1.65 -8.29
N PRO A 41 0.26 -1.76 -9.64
CA PRO A 41 1.17 -2.66 -10.34
C PRO A 41 2.62 -2.14 -10.22
N LEU A 42 3.21 -2.29 -9.03
CA LEU A 42 4.55 -1.85 -8.71
C LEU A 42 5.49 -3.05 -8.52
N ASN A 43 6.71 -2.95 -9.05
CA ASN A 43 7.77 -3.87 -8.71
C ASN A 43 8.47 -3.41 -7.42
N PHE A 44 7.98 -3.87 -6.26
CA PHE A 44 8.52 -3.49 -4.95
C PHE A 44 10.02 -3.79 -4.78
N ALA A 45 10.55 -4.81 -5.47
CA ALA A 45 11.97 -5.14 -5.42
C ALA A 45 12.84 -4.07 -6.10
N GLN A 46 12.37 -3.48 -7.21
CA GLN A 46 13.06 -2.38 -7.88
C GLN A 46 12.89 -1.04 -7.15
N ALA A 47 11.76 -0.84 -6.47
CA ALA A 47 11.47 0.37 -5.70
C ALA A 47 12.18 0.42 -4.34
N ASN A 48 12.95 -0.62 -3.97
CA ASN A 48 13.58 -0.76 -2.66
C ASN A 48 12.57 -0.55 -1.52
N ILE A 49 11.38 -1.13 -1.69
CA ILE A 49 10.29 -1.10 -0.72
C ILE A 49 10.34 -2.41 0.05
N ASP A 50 10.44 -2.30 1.38
CA ASP A 50 10.41 -3.46 2.25
C ASP A 50 8.98 -4.00 2.37
N THR A 51 8.70 -5.07 1.65
CA THR A 51 7.38 -5.70 1.64
C THR A 51 7.00 -6.32 2.99
N LYS A 52 7.95 -6.53 3.91
CA LYS A 52 7.65 -7.00 5.28
C LYS A 52 6.96 -5.92 6.12
N LYS A 53 7.07 -4.66 5.72
CA LYS A 53 6.42 -3.51 6.35
C LYS A 53 5.08 -3.15 5.71
N ILE A 54 4.63 -3.97 4.77
CA ILE A 54 3.39 -3.80 4.03
C ILE A 54 2.47 -4.95 4.35
N THR A 55 1.22 -4.60 4.67
CA THR A 55 0.13 -5.56 4.79
C THR A 55 -0.79 -5.39 3.60
N TYR A 56 -1.13 -6.50 2.95
CA TYR A 56 -2.11 -6.52 1.88
C TYR A 56 -3.48 -6.88 2.45
N SER A 57 -4.49 -6.06 2.16
CA SER A 57 -5.87 -6.34 2.57
C SER A 57 -6.83 -6.21 1.39
N ASN A 58 -7.84 -7.08 1.36
CA ASN A 58 -9.01 -6.93 0.50
C ASN A 58 -10.14 -6.15 1.18
N ILE A 59 -10.00 -5.88 2.47
CA ILE A 59 -10.99 -5.21 3.31
C ILE A 59 -10.37 -3.89 3.72
N LEU A 60 -10.99 -2.80 3.29
CA LEU A 60 -10.71 -1.47 3.79
C LEU A 60 -11.54 -1.30 5.08
N CYS A 61 -10.92 -1.48 6.24
CA CYS A 61 -11.54 -1.17 7.52
C CYS A 61 -10.97 0.18 7.95
N ILE A 62 -11.81 1.21 7.87
CA ILE A 62 -11.53 2.62 8.22
C ILE A 62 -12.38 2.98 9.43
#